data_AF-A0A974VSA3-F1
#
_entry.id   AF-A0A974VSA3-F1
#
_cell.length_a   1.000
_cell.length_b   1.000
_cell.length_c   1.000
_cell.angle_alpha   90.00
_cell.angle_beta   90.00
_cell.angle_gamma   90.00
#
_symmetry.space_group_name_H-M   'P 1'
#
loop_
_entity.id
_entity.type
_entity.pdbx_description
1 polymer ?
#
loop_
_entity_poly.entity_id
_entity_poly.type
_entity_poly.pdbx_seq_one_letter_code
_entity_poly.pdbx_strand_id
1 'polypeptide(L)'
;MNGNKPSSFVSIGLEGVLILVAFAGVAQAAPTPWKGIADYKSAPGSVGDEDLVGPFSTYDFGTGVVLSKLISGDGQHVGDVFQGYYQTYVQGHELNALPVSAGGLNSNYELTVVAEFQETITGITAFGPTFSVTGGSAALYFDTSPDRSYVSDSGFNNGVPILTGRITSGSAFFVSPIGMGSSQFELSLNGTFSGYNSAVYEPDTIGGGIANFNLRATLSDLVFLNTISTVQGESKVGNILLAGDGGLQLTTAVPIPFAGWLFGAALVGLTLVHRQKSDL
;
A
#
# COMPACT_ATOMS: atom_id res chain seq x y z
N MET A 1 41.39 -78.61 11.82
CA MET A 1 40.57 -78.86 13.03
C MET A 1 39.98 -77.54 13.48
N ASN A 2 38.65 -77.53 13.60
CA ASN A 2 37.73 -76.60 14.29
C ASN A 2 38.28 -75.32 14.94
N GLY A 3 37.57 -74.20 14.73
CA GLY A 3 37.52 -73.12 15.73
C GLY A 3 36.95 -71.75 15.31
N ASN A 4 35.61 -71.64 15.24
CA ASN A 4 34.75 -70.48 15.60
C ASN A 4 34.93 -69.05 15.02
N LYS A 5 33.91 -68.66 14.23
CA LYS A 5 32.98 -67.49 14.24
C LYS A 5 33.40 -66.08 14.79
N PRO A 6 32.70 -65.01 14.31
CA PRO A 6 33.19 -63.64 14.14
C PRO A 6 32.71 -62.63 15.20
N SER A 7 33.22 -61.39 15.15
CA SER A 7 32.51 -60.20 15.67
C SER A 7 32.85 -58.93 14.88
N SER A 8 31.87 -58.56 14.05
CA SER A 8 31.43 -57.23 13.60
C SER A 8 32.20 -55.98 14.06
N PHE A 9 32.47 -55.08 13.10
CA PHE A 9 31.96 -53.71 13.18
C PHE A 9 31.59 -53.21 11.78
N VAL A 10 30.35 -52.72 11.68
CA VAL A 10 29.75 -52.06 10.53
C VAL A 10 30.38 -50.67 10.39
N SER A 11 30.80 -50.29 9.19
CA SER A 11 30.95 -48.89 8.80
C SER A 11 30.24 -48.69 7.47
N ILE A 12 29.14 -47.94 7.52
CA ILE A 12 28.31 -47.56 6.39
C ILE A 12 29.03 -46.39 5.71
N GLY A 13 29.62 -46.64 4.53
CA GLY A 13 30.10 -45.59 3.65
C GLY A 13 28.92 -44.97 2.92
N LEU A 14 28.47 -43.81 3.40
CA LEU A 14 27.39 -43.01 2.85
C LEU A 14 27.85 -42.37 1.52
N GLU A 15 27.29 -42.78 0.38
CA GLU A 15 27.43 -42.06 -0.89
C GLU A 15 26.66 -40.74 -0.81
N GLY A 16 27.39 -39.62 -0.82
CA GLY A 16 26.81 -38.29 -0.87
C GLY A 16 26.36 -37.94 -2.28
N VAL A 17 25.07 -38.10 -2.57
CA VAL A 17 24.42 -37.44 -3.72
C VAL A 17 24.23 -35.98 -3.36
N LEU A 18 25.02 -35.10 -3.99
CA LEU A 18 24.86 -33.65 -3.88
C LEU A 18 23.67 -33.22 -4.76
N ILE A 19 22.49 -33.07 -4.16
CA ILE A 19 21.35 -32.42 -4.83
C ILE A 19 21.55 -30.91 -4.72
N LEU A 20 22.04 -30.28 -5.79
CA LEU A 20 21.92 -28.83 -5.95
C LEU A 20 20.45 -28.48 -6.18
N VAL A 21 19.77 -28.05 -5.12
CA VAL A 21 18.50 -27.34 -5.24
C VAL A 21 18.82 -25.90 -5.66
N ALA A 22 18.77 -25.64 -6.97
CA ALA A 22 18.77 -24.27 -7.48
C ALA A 22 17.41 -23.64 -7.14
N PHE A 23 17.37 -22.80 -6.11
CA PHE A 23 16.28 -21.86 -5.90
C PHE A 23 16.34 -20.82 -7.03
N ALA A 24 15.68 -21.10 -8.15
CA ALA A 24 15.31 -20.06 -9.08
C ALA A 24 14.22 -19.23 -8.39
N GLY A 25 14.62 -18.14 -7.72
CA GLY A 25 13.68 -17.13 -7.27
C GLY A 25 12.84 -16.69 -8.47
N VAL A 26 11.53 -16.86 -8.39
CA VAL A 26 10.61 -16.23 -9.33
C VAL A 26 10.85 -14.73 -9.21
N ALA A 27 11.52 -14.15 -10.21
CA ALA A 27 11.62 -12.71 -10.34
C ALA A 27 10.18 -12.18 -10.50
N GLN A 28 9.64 -11.58 -9.44
CA GLN A 28 8.38 -10.85 -9.57
C GLN A 28 8.65 -9.66 -10.47
N ALA A 29 7.88 -9.54 -11.56
CA ALA A 29 7.95 -8.34 -12.39
C ALA A 29 7.53 -7.14 -11.53
N ALA A 30 8.25 -6.03 -11.66
CA ALA A 30 7.88 -4.80 -11.00
C ALA A 30 6.47 -4.38 -11.44
N PRO A 31 5.62 -3.89 -10.52
CA PRO A 31 4.27 -3.43 -10.88
C PRO A 31 4.36 -2.30 -11.92
N THR A 32 3.61 -2.44 -13.01
CA THR A 32 3.54 -1.41 -14.06
C THR A 32 2.43 -0.41 -13.72
N PRO A 33 2.60 0.90 -13.98
CA PRO A 33 1.53 1.87 -13.81
C PRO A 33 0.29 1.46 -14.60
N TRP A 34 -0.85 1.38 -13.90
CA TRP A 34 -2.14 1.22 -14.55
C TRP A 34 -2.45 2.48 -15.35
N LYS A 35 -3.06 2.32 -16.52
CA LYS A 35 -3.50 3.41 -17.38
C LYS A 35 -4.90 3.10 -17.85
N GLY A 36 -5.84 3.96 -17.49
CA GLY A 36 -7.23 3.75 -17.85
C GLY A 36 -8.10 4.96 -17.61
N ILE A 37 -9.39 4.73 -17.73
CA ILE A 37 -10.46 5.70 -17.62
C ILE A 37 -11.28 5.36 -16.37
N ALA A 38 -11.72 6.39 -15.65
CA ALA A 38 -12.72 6.32 -14.60
C ALA A 38 -14.01 6.97 -15.10
N ASP A 39 -15.08 6.19 -15.23
CA ASP A 39 -16.43 6.67 -15.52
C ASP A 39 -17.19 6.89 -14.21
N TYR A 40 -17.08 8.09 -13.64
CA TYR A 40 -17.78 8.42 -12.39
C TYR A 40 -19.30 8.52 -12.58
N LYS A 41 -19.78 8.66 -13.82
CA LYS A 41 -21.22 8.56 -14.13
C LYS A 41 -21.76 7.15 -13.94
N SER A 42 -20.87 6.15 -13.97
CA SER A 42 -21.20 4.75 -13.74
C SER A 42 -20.96 4.32 -12.28
N ALA A 43 -20.54 5.23 -11.41
CA ALA A 43 -20.40 4.95 -9.99
C ALA A 43 -21.77 4.75 -9.31
N PRO A 44 -21.89 3.85 -8.32
CA PRO A 44 -23.14 3.70 -7.58
C PRO A 44 -23.51 5.00 -6.87
N GLY A 45 -24.75 5.43 -7.05
CA GLY A 45 -25.26 6.69 -6.49
C GLY A 45 -25.03 7.92 -7.37
N SER A 46 -24.37 7.78 -8.52
CA SER A 46 -24.20 8.87 -9.49
C SER A 46 -25.55 9.44 -9.95
N VAL A 47 -25.55 10.72 -10.29
CA VAL A 47 -26.72 11.44 -10.83
C VAL A 47 -26.54 11.83 -12.30
N GLY A 48 -25.37 11.55 -12.89
CA GLY A 48 -25.08 11.63 -14.32
C GLY A 48 -24.39 12.93 -14.76
N ASP A 49 -24.13 13.85 -13.84
CA ASP A 49 -23.40 15.10 -14.06
C ASP A 49 -21.92 15.04 -13.64
N GLU A 50 -21.45 13.85 -13.25
CA GLU A 50 -20.06 13.55 -12.93
C GLU A 50 -19.21 13.33 -14.20
N ASP A 51 -17.91 13.16 -14.03
CA ASP A 51 -16.99 13.11 -15.17
C ASP A 51 -16.70 11.69 -15.68
N LEU A 52 -16.38 11.61 -16.97
CA LEU A 52 -15.60 10.52 -17.54
C LEU A 52 -14.15 11.01 -17.62
N VAL A 53 -13.25 10.46 -16.79
CA VAL A 53 -11.88 10.97 -16.62
C VAL A 53 -10.87 9.94 -17.11
N GLY A 54 -10.07 10.31 -18.10
CA GLY A 54 -8.94 9.50 -18.51
C GLY A 54 -8.45 9.81 -19.93
N PRO A 55 -7.35 9.15 -20.35
CA PRO A 55 -6.58 8.20 -19.57
C PRO A 55 -5.78 8.85 -18.43
N PHE A 56 -5.68 8.19 -17.28
CA PHE A 56 -4.84 8.59 -16.14
C PHE A 56 -4.16 7.39 -15.49
N SER A 57 -3.16 7.64 -14.66
CA SER A 57 -2.44 6.61 -13.88
C SER A 57 -2.31 6.96 -12.39
N THR A 58 -2.55 8.22 -12.04
CA THR A 58 -2.28 8.73 -10.69
C THR A 58 -3.45 9.59 -10.22
N TYR A 59 -3.84 9.42 -8.97
CA TYR A 59 -4.63 10.40 -8.23
C TYR A 59 -3.69 11.41 -7.58
N ASP A 60 -3.91 12.69 -7.87
CA ASP A 60 -3.26 13.79 -7.19
C ASP A 60 -4.13 14.22 -6.00
N PHE A 61 -3.58 14.15 -4.80
CA PHE A 61 -4.30 14.47 -3.58
C PHE A 61 -4.13 15.95 -3.22
N GLY A 62 -5.18 16.52 -2.66
CA GLY A 62 -5.05 17.78 -1.96
C GLY A 62 -4.32 17.63 -0.63
N THR A 63 -4.14 18.76 0.05
CA THR A 63 -3.64 18.75 1.43
C THR A 63 -4.66 18.04 2.33
N GLY A 64 -4.20 16.94 2.92
CA GLY A 64 -4.88 16.11 3.91
C GLY A 64 -4.31 16.24 5.31
N VAL A 65 -4.81 15.42 6.22
CA VAL A 65 -4.41 15.39 7.64
C VAL A 65 -4.04 13.98 8.04
N VAL A 66 -2.85 13.83 8.64
CA VAL A 66 -2.41 12.61 9.32
C VAL A 66 -2.43 12.85 10.83
N LEU A 67 -3.06 11.94 11.57
CA LEU A 67 -2.94 11.83 13.03
C LEU A 67 -2.18 10.55 13.36
N SER A 68 -1.09 10.67 14.12
CA SER A 68 -0.32 9.52 14.63
C SER A 68 -0.50 9.42 16.14
N LYS A 69 -1.06 8.28 16.58
CA LYS A 69 -1.42 7.96 17.96
C LYS A 69 -0.49 6.88 18.48
N LEU A 70 0.23 7.17 19.56
CA LEU A 70 1.07 6.16 20.21
C LEU A 70 0.17 5.08 20.83
N ILE A 71 0.38 3.82 20.44
CA ILE A 71 -0.37 2.67 20.96
C ILE A 71 0.50 1.71 21.76
N SER A 72 1.83 1.80 21.65
CA SER A 72 2.78 1.06 22.49
C SER A 72 4.12 1.78 22.58
N GLY A 73 4.67 1.88 23.79
CA GLY A 73 5.96 2.55 24.05
C GLY A 73 5.83 3.94 24.67
N ASP A 74 6.85 4.79 24.48
CA ASP A 74 6.88 6.19 24.92
C ASP A 74 7.08 7.20 23.77
N GLY A 75 7.17 6.69 22.54
CA GLY A 75 7.28 7.45 21.30
C GLY A 75 8.70 7.89 20.95
N GLN A 76 9.71 7.33 21.61
CA GLN A 76 11.12 7.76 21.47
C GLN A 76 12.07 6.61 21.16
N HIS A 77 11.63 5.35 21.22
CA HIS A 77 12.49 4.19 21.12
C HIS A 77 12.16 3.27 19.94
N VAL A 78 13.18 2.57 19.45
CA VAL A 78 13.00 1.50 18.46
C VAL A 78 12.06 0.45 19.04
N GLY A 79 11.05 0.07 18.27
CA GLY A 79 9.98 -0.86 18.68
C GLY A 79 8.70 -0.18 19.15
N ASP A 80 8.70 1.15 19.37
CA ASP A 80 7.47 1.88 19.66
C ASP A 80 6.52 1.84 18.46
N VAL A 81 5.23 1.68 18.76
CA VAL A 81 4.18 1.43 17.77
C VAL A 81 3.16 2.55 17.79
N PHE A 82 2.84 3.06 16.61
CA PHE A 82 1.82 4.08 16.40
C PHE A 82 0.72 3.58 15.48
N GLN A 83 -0.49 4.08 15.72
CA GLN A 83 -1.62 3.99 14.83
C GLN A 83 -1.78 5.32 14.09
N GLY A 84 -1.64 5.29 12.78
CA GLY A 84 -1.88 6.39 11.87
C GLY A 84 -3.32 6.40 11.35
N TYR A 85 -3.89 7.58 11.29
CA TYR A 85 -5.18 7.89 10.67
C TYR A 85 -4.95 8.99 9.64
N TYR A 86 -5.40 8.79 8.40
CA TYR A 86 -5.23 9.74 7.32
C TYR A 86 -6.55 10.01 6.61
N GLN A 87 -6.83 11.28 6.34
CA GLN A 87 -7.93 11.69 5.47
C GLN A 87 -7.49 12.79 4.51
N THR A 88 -7.91 12.67 3.25
CA THR A 88 -7.68 13.66 2.19
C THR A 88 -8.77 13.61 1.12
N TYR A 89 -8.61 14.41 0.08
CA TYR A 89 -9.42 14.39 -1.13
C TYR A 89 -8.54 14.35 -2.39
N VAL A 90 -9.11 13.92 -3.50
CA VAL A 90 -8.48 14.00 -4.82
C VAL A 90 -8.71 15.40 -5.38
N GLN A 91 -7.62 16.12 -5.68
CA GLN A 91 -7.69 17.42 -6.33
C GLN A 91 -7.57 17.31 -7.86
N GLY A 92 -7.01 16.21 -8.36
CA GLY A 92 -6.93 15.95 -9.79
C GLY A 92 -6.48 14.54 -10.13
N HIS A 93 -6.37 14.31 -11.44
CA HIS A 93 -5.86 13.08 -12.03
C HIS A 93 -4.66 13.40 -12.88
N GLU A 94 -3.69 12.49 -12.96
CA GLU A 94 -2.51 12.70 -13.78
C GLU A 94 -2.20 11.51 -14.68
N LEU A 95 -1.62 11.84 -15.84
CA LEU A 95 -0.97 10.88 -16.72
C LEU A 95 0.44 11.39 -17.05
N ASN A 96 1.47 10.62 -16.68
CA ASN A 96 2.87 11.00 -16.84
C ASN A 96 3.18 12.38 -16.23
N ALA A 97 2.67 12.65 -15.02
CA ALA A 97 2.80 13.93 -14.30
C ALA A 97 2.19 15.15 -15.02
N LEU A 98 1.27 14.92 -15.95
CA LEU A 98 0.45 15.97 -16.56
C LEU A 98 -0.99 15.85 -16.07
N PRO A 99 -1.65 16.96 -15.72
CA PRO A 99 -3.01 16.94 -15.25
C PRO A 99 -3.97 16.47 -16.35
N VAL A 100 -4.95 15.66 -15.95
CA VAL A 100 -6.07 15.18 -16.77
C VAL A 100 -7.33 15.89 -16.28
N SER A 101 -8.11 16.42 -17.22
CA SER A 101 -9.27 17.25 -16.88
C SER A 101 -10.39 16.42 -16.24
N ALA A 102 -10.90 16.93 -15.12
CA ALA A 102 -12.08 16.45 -14.41
C ALA A 102 -12.85 17.68 -13.91
N GLY A 103 -13.72 18.24 -14.75
CA GLY A 103 -14.33 19.56 -14.51
C GLY A 103 -15.37 19.55 -13.39
N GLY A 104 -16.01 18.41 -13.13
CA GLY A 104 -16.98 18.23 -12.04
C GLY A 104 -16.33 17.84 -10.72
N LEU A 105 -15.05 17.48 -10.68
CA LEU A 105 -14.36 17.07 -9.46
C LEU A 105 -14.33 18.22 -8.44
N ASN A 106 -14.70 17.91 -7.20
CA ASN A 106 -14.88 18.85 -6.08
C ASN A 106 -15.97 19.91 -6.30
N SER A 107 -16.84 19.75 -7.29
CA SER A 107 -17.97 20.66 -7.58
C SER A 107 -19.30 19.92 -7.72
N ASN A 108 -19.37 18.92 -8.61
CA ASN A 108 -20.53 18.06 -8.82
C ASN A 108 -20.42 16.76 -8.00
N TYR A 109 -19.20 16.29 -7.79
CA TYR A 109 -18.88 15.14 -6.96
C TYR A 109 -17.54 15.36 -6.28
N GLU A 110 -17.24 14.58 -5.26
CA GLU A 110 -15.92 14.53 -4.64
C GLU A 110 -15.41 13.10 -4.53
N LEU A 111 -14.08 13.00 -4.47
CA LEU A 111 -13.39 11.77 -4.18
C LEU A 111 -12.57 11.98 -2.92
N THR A 112 -12.84 11.20 -1.90
CA THR A 112 -12.19 11.32 -0.59
C THR A 112 -11.43 10.04 -0.26
N VAL A 113 -10.27 10.17 0.35
CA VAL A 113 -9.45 9.04 0.77
C VAL A 113 -9.44 8.99 2.28
N VAL A 114 -9.71 7.81 2.82
CA VAL A 114 -9.54 7.51 4.24
C VAL A 114 -8.63 6.31 4.37
N ALA A 115 -7.62 6.42 5.24
CA ALA A 115 -6.71 5.33 5.53
C ALA A 115 -6.39 5.22 7.02
N GLU A 116 -6.12 4.00 7.44
CA GLU A 116 -5.59 3.66 8.76
C GLU A 116 -4.38 2.75 8.56
N PHE A 117 -3.30 3.00 9.29
CA PHE A 117 -2.09 2.20 9.17
C PHE A 117 -1.35 2.09 10.49
N GLN A 118 -0.61 1.01 10.67
CA GLN A 118 0.26 0.81 11.82
C GLN A 118 1.72 1.02 11.41
N GLU A 119 2.43 1.83 12.18
CA GLU A 119 3.84 2.10 11.99
C GLU A 119 4.64 1.74 13.24
N THR A 120 5.89 1.34 13.04
CA THR A 120 6.83 1.00 14.12
C THR A 120 8.14 1.74 13.92
N ILE A 121 8.69 2.32 14.98
CA ILE A 121 10.03 2.90 14.94
C ILE A 121 11.04 1.76 14.72
N THR A 122 11.79 1.85 13.62
CA THR A 122 12.79 0.86 13.22
C THR A 122 14.22 1.32 13.50
N GLY A 123 14.42 2.62 13.70
CA GLY A 123 15.71 3.21 13.94
C GLY A 123 15.57 4.63 14.46
N ILE A 124 16.60 5.10 15.17
CA ILE A 124 16.74 6.49 15.56
C ILE A 124 18.01 7.00 14.90
N THR A 125 17.90 8.09 14.15
CA THR A 125 19.03 8.73 13.46
C THR A 125 19.27 10.13 14.01
N ALA A 126 20.34 10.77 13.57
CA ALA A 126 20.59 12.18 13.88
C ALA A 126 19.47 13.13 13.38
N PHE A 127 18.62 12.66 12.47
CA PHE A 127 17.51 13.43 11.89
C PHE A 127 16.14 13.10 12.52
N GLY A 128 16.06 12.07 13.38
CA GLY A 128 14.81 11.61 13.98
C GLY A 128 14.55 10.10 13.80
N PRO A 129 13.39 9.60 14.27
CA PRO A 129 12.99 8.21 14.09
C PRO A 129 12.73 7.84 12.62
N THR A 130 13.06 6.62 12.24
CA THR A 130 12.64 6.00 10.98
C THR A 130 11.53 5.00 11.26
N PHE A 131 10.56 4.90 10.36
CA PHE A 131 9.37 4.07 10.56
C PHE A 131 9.25 3.00 9.48
N SER A 132 8.72 1.84 9.87
CA SER A 132 8.18 0.86 8.94
C SER A 132 6.68 0.73 9.17
N VAL A 133 5.93 0.76 8.07
CA VAL A 133 4.49 0.51 8.08
C VAL A 133 4.27 -0.98 7.85
N THR A 134 3.59 -1.63 8.78
CA THR A 134 3.44 -3.09 8.85
C THR A 134 2.07 -3.57 8.36
N GLY A 135 1.10 -2.66 8.24
CA GLY A 135 -0.24 -2.99 7.80
C GLY A 135 -1.19 -1.81 7.86
N GLY A 136 -2.39 -1.99 7.32
CA GLY A 136 -3.43 -1.00 7.32
C GLY A 136 -4.46 -1.22 6.22
N SER A 137 -5.40 -0.30 6.12
CA SER A 137 -6.41 -0.25 5.06
C SER A 137 -6.55 1.17 4.53
N ALA A 138 -6.92 1.28 3.26
CA ALA A 138 -7.27 2.54 2.63
C ALA A 138 -8.48 2.34 1.73
N ALA A 139 -9.31 3.38 1.61
CA ALA A 139 -10.43 3.41 0.67
C ALA A 139 -10.56 4.79 0.02
N LEU A 140 -10.95 4.77 -1.26
CA LEU A 140 -11.38 5.94 -2.02
C LEU A 140 -12.91 5.90 -2.10
N TYR A 141 -13.55 6.93 -1.59
CA TYR A 141 -14.99 7.11 -1.60
C TYR A 141 -15.38 8.07 -2.72
N PHE A 142 -16.47 7.75 -3.40
CA PHE A 142 -17.14 8.61 -4.35
C PHE A 142 -18.40 9.17 -3.69
N ASP A 143 -18.55 10.49 -3.72
CA ASP A 143 -19.71 11.20 -3.19
C ASP A 143 -20.23 12.22 -4.20
N THR A 144 -21.53 12.22 -4.47
CA THR A 144 -22.22 13.19 -5.34
C THR A 144 -22.53 14.51 -4.65
N SER A 145 -22.23 14.64 -3.35
CA SER A 145 -22.47 15.84 -2.56
C SER A 145 -21.17 16.29 -1.92
N PRO A 146 -20.40 17.19 -2.56
CA PRO A 146 -19.17 17.70 -1.98
C PRO A 146 -19.39 18.38 -0.63
N ASP A 147 -19.06 17.68 0.46
CA ASP A 147 -19.35 18.11 1.83
C ASP A 147 -18.23 17.81 2.83
N ARG A 148 -17.08 17.30 2.36
CA ARG A 148 -15.88 17.10 3.19
C ARG A 148 -15.52 18.33 4.02
N SER A 149 -15.21 18.09 5.29
CA SER A 149 -14.80 19.13 6.22
C SER A 149 -13.88 18.56 7.29
N TYR A 150 -12.63 19.02 7.29
CA TYR A 150 -11.66 18.63 8.32
C TYR A 150 -12.00 19.22 9.70
N VAL A 151 -12.68 20.38 9.75
CA VAL A 151 -13.02 21.05 11.01
C VAL A 151 -14.09 20.28 11.78
N SER A 152 -15.11 19.78 11.07
CA SER A 152 -16.17 18.95 11.63
C SER A 152 -15.89 17.45 11.56
N ASP A 153 -14.77 17.05 10.95
CA ASP A 153 -14.36 15.65 10.74
C ASP A 153 -15.49 14.83 10.09
N SER A 154 -15.99 15.34 8.96
CA SER A 154 -17.17 14.81 8.25
C SER A 154 -16.97 14.82 6.74
N GLY A 155 -17.77 14.03 6.00
CA GLY A 155 -17.78 14.02 4.53
C GLY A 155 -16.67 13.20 3.85
N PHE A 156 -15.82 12.52 4.62
CA PHE A 156 -14.71 11.72 4.04
C PHE A 156 -15.06 10.26 3.75
N ASN A 157 -16.12 9.71 4.35
CA ASN A 157 -16.48 8.29 4.25
C ASN A 157 -18.01 8.03 4.23
N ASN A 158 -18.80 9.05 3.91
CA ASN A 158 -20.25 9.01 3.72
C ASN A 158 -20.68 8.60 2.30
N GLY A 159 -19.77 8.69 1.32
CA GLY A 159 -19.97 8.21 -0.04
C GLY A 159 -19.84 6.69 -0.22
N VAL A 160 -19.82 6.24 -1.46
CA VAL A 160 -19.64 4.83 -1.83
C VAL A 160 -18.16 4.52 -2.06
N PRO A 161 -17.56 3.51 -1.42
CA PRO A 161 -16.20 3.11 -1.71
C PRO A 161 -16.10 2.53 -3.14
N ILE A 162 -15.26 3.14 -3.98
CA ILE A 162 -15.02 2.69 -5.36
C ILE A 162 -13.64 2.05 -5.53
N LEU A 163 -12.72 2.27 -4.58
CA LEU A 163 -11.41 1.63 -4.50
C LEU A 163 -11.13 1.28 -3.04
N THR A 164 -10.78 0.03 -2.76
CA THR A 164 -10.41 -0.42 -1.40
C THR A 164 -9.12 -1.20 -1.47
N GLY A 165 -8.25 -0.99 -0.49
CA GLY A 165 -6.94 -1.61 -0.46
C GLY A 165 -6.45 -1.93 0.94
N ARG A 166 -5.52 -2.88 0.97
CA ARG A 166 -4.73 -3.19 2.15
C ARG A 166 -3.35 -2.60 1.98
N ILE A 167 -2.90 -1.86 2.98
CA ILE A 167 -1.52 -1.39 3.07
C ILE A 167 -0.69 -2.61 3.50
N THR A 168 0.28 -2.99 2.67
CA THR A 168 1.09 -4.20 2.88
C THR A 168 2.47 -3.87 3.41
N SER A 169 2.98 -2.69 3.08
CA SER A 169 4.26 -2.21 3.56
C SER A 169 4.38 -0.71 3.35
N GLY A 170 5.32 -0.10 4.05
CA GLY A 170 5.70 1.28 3.81
C GLY A 170 6.88 1.67 4.66
N SER A 171 7.39 2.87 4.40
CA SER A 171 8.49 3.44 5.15
C SER A 171 8.29 4.93 5.28
N ALA A 172 8.70 5.48 6.42
CA ALA A 172 8.80 6.92 6.59
C ALA A 172 10.16 7.33 7.16
N PHE A 173 10.66 8.47 6.69
CA PHE A 173 11.91 9.06 7.17
C PHE A 173 11.84 10.60 7.15
N PHE A 174 12.65 11.20 8.01
CA PHE A 174 12.81 12.66 8.07
C PHE A 174 13.77 13.13 6.98
N VAL A 175 13.38 14.16 6.25
CA VAL A 175 14.16 14.67 5.11
C VAL A 175 15.08 15.83 5.53
N SER A 176 14.80 16.55 6.63
CA SER A 176 15.61 17.68 7.08
C SER A 176 15.62 17.85 8.62
N PRO A 177 16.77 18.18 9.24
CA PRO A 177 16.87 18.40 10.68
C PRO A 177 16.16 19.67 11.16
N ILE A 178 15.72 19.59 12.41
CA ILE A 178 15.01 20.57 13.22
C ILE A 178 15.70 21.95 13.14
N GLY A 179 15.04 22.91 12.48
CA GLY A 179 15.47 24.30 12.42
C GLY A 179 14.32 25.24 12.05
N MET A 180 13.92 26.11 12.99
CA MET A 180 12.93 27.20 12.81
C MET A 180 11.53 26.78 12.33
N GLY A 181 10.88 25.84 13.01
CA GLY A 181 9.41 25.69 12.94
C GLY A 181 8.84 25.07 11.66
N SER A 182 9.64 24.28 10.96
CA SER A 182 9.16 23.41 9.88
C SER A 182 9.79 22.02 10.00
N SER A 183 8.96 20.98 9.89
CA SER A 183 9.40 19.60 9.74
C SER A 183 8.77 19.01 8.48
N GLN A 184 9.56 18.24 7.74
CA GLN A 184 9.13 17.54 6.53
C GLN A 184 9.54 16.08 6.62
N PHE A 185 8.58 15.21 6.31
CA PHE A 185 8.70 13.78 6.34
C PHE A 185 8.24 13.25 5.00
N GLU A 186 8.87 12.18 4.55
CA GLU A 186 8.39 11.41 3.41
C GLU A 186 7.78 10.12 3.94
N LEU A 187 6.57 9.81 3.50
CA LEU A 187 5.88 8.55 3.78
C LEU A 187 5.56 7.89 2.44
N SER A 188 6.09 6.69 2.23
CA SER A 188 5.73 5.85 1.09
C SER A 188 4.96 4.64 1.57
N LEU A 189 3.78 4.43 1.02
CA LEU A 189 2.92 3.29 1.27
C LEU A 189 2.77 2.45 0.00
N ASN A 190 2.94 1.15 0.15
CA ASN A 190 2.65 0.17 -0.88
C ASN A 190 1.46 -0.65 -0.42
N GLY A 191 0.49 -0.82 -1.32
CA GLY A 191 -0.70 -1.58 -1.04
C GLY A 191 -1.18 -2.39 -2.23
N THR A 192 -1.90 -3.46 -1.92
CA THR A 192 -2.68 -4.22 -2.88
C THR A 192 -4.13 -3.77 -2.78
N PHE A 193 -4.80 -3.57 -3.91
CA PHE A 193 -6.23 -3.28 -3.88
C PHE A 193 -6.99 -4.58 -3.65
N SER A 194 -7.81 -4.61 -2.59
CA SER A 194 -8.70 -5.72 -2.27
C SER A 194 -9.96 -5.71 -3.12
N GLY A 195 -10.29 -4.57 -3.72
CA GLY A 195 -11.39 -4.44 -4.65
C GLY A 195 -11.45 -3.05 -5.27
N TYR A 196 -11.99 -2.99 -6.48
CA TYR A 196 -12.32 -1.76 -7.17
C TYR A 196 -13.62 -1.95 -7.95
N ASN A 197 -14.31 -0.85 -8.26
CA ASN A 197 -15.57 -0.91 -8.97
C ASN A 197 -15.32 -1.00 -10.49
N SER A 198 -15.57 -2.17 -11.08
CA SER A 198 -15.37 -2.41 -12.52
C SER A 198 -16.34 -1.64 -13.43
N ALA A 199 -17.43 -1.07 -12.89
CA ALA A 199 -18.28 -0.15 -13.65
C ALA A 199 -17.65 1.25 -13.74
N VAL A 200 -16.80 1.61 -12.78
CA VAL A 200 -16.07 2.89 -12.77
C VAL A 200 -14.77 2.77 -13.57
N TYR A 201 -14.00 1.69 -13.40
CA TYR A 201 -12.64 1.60 -13.95
C TYR A 201 -12.52 0.72 -15.19
N GLU A 202 -11.93 1.26 -16.26
CA GLU A 202 -11.58 0.53 -17.48
C GLU A 202 -10.13 0.86 -17.90
N PRO A 203 -9.21 -0.11 -18.06
CA PRO A 203 -9.45 -1.55 -17.96
C PRO A 203 -9.57 -2.04 -16.52
N ASP A 204 -10.44 -3.04 -16.35
CA ASP A 204 -10.69 -3.82 -15.13
C ASP A 204 -9.45 -4.68 -14.77
N THR A 205 -8.33 -4.03 -14.47
CA THR A 205 -7.01 -4.66 -14.24
C THR A 205 -6.19 -3.98 -13.14
N ILE A 206 -6.80 -3.14 -12.30
CA ILE A 206 -6.12 -2.50 -11.16
C ILE A 206 -5.73 -3.58 -10.16
N GLY A 207 -4.44 -3.69 -9.81
CA GLY A 207 -3.92 -4.71 -8.89
C GLY A 207 -3.41 -4.17 -7.55
N GLY A 208 -3.05 -2.89 -7.51
CA GLY A 208 -2.49 -2.27 -6.32
C GLY A 208 -2.13 -0.81 -6.58
N GLY A 209 -1.44 -0.20 -5.64
CA GLY A 209 -0.99 1.16 -5.80
C GLY A 209 0.16 1.51 -4.89
N ILE A 210 0.88 2.55 -5.30
CA ILE A 210 1.97 3.16 -4.54
C ILE A 210 1.51 4.56 -4.20
N ALA A 211 1.34 4.83 -2.91
CA ALA A 211 1.00 6.16 -2.42
C ALA A 211 2.24 6.80 -1.81
N ASN A 212 2.57 8.00 -2.26
CA ASN A 212 3.70 8.77 -1.74
C ASN A 212 3.17 10.08 -1.18
N PHE A 213 3.56 10.38 0.05
CA PHE A 213 3.13 11.56 0.78
C PHE A 213 4.34 12.32 1.29
N ASN A 214 4.20 13.63 1.22
CA ASN A 214 5.03 14.58 1.91
C ASN A 214 4.24 15.08 3.13
N LEU A 215 4.64 14.63 4.31
CA LEU A 215 4.03 15.07 5.56
C LEU A 215 4.79 16.28 6.10
N ARG A 216 4.06 17.28 6.57
CA ARG A 216 4.60 18.58 6.91
C ARG A 216 3.93 19.15 8.16
N ALA A 217 4.71 19.85 8.96
CA ALA A 217 4.24 20.77 9.98
C ALA A 217 5.04 22.07 9.88
N THR A 218 4.78 22.83 8.82
CA THR A 218 5.33 24.18 8.61
C THR A 218 4.47 25.23 9.31
N LEU A 219 5.01 26.45 9.49
CA LEU A 219 4.22 27.58 10.03
C LEU A 219 2.93 27.85 9.25
N SER A 220 2.94 27.66 7.93
CA SER A 220 1.73 27.76 7.09
C SER A 220 0.73 26.64 7.36
N ASP A 221 1.22 25.41 7.59
CA ASP A 221 0.35 24.27 7.91
C ASP A 221 -0.29 24.43 9.29
N LEU A 222 0.39 25.07 10.26
CA LEU A 222 -0.17 25.27 11.59
C LEU A 222 -1.48 26.05 11.60
N VAL A 223 -1.69 26.98 10.66
CA VAL A 223 -2.98 27.68 10.55
C VAL A 223 -4.10 26.70 10.25
N PHE A 224 -3.88 25.78 9.29
CA PHE A 224 -4.82 24.72 8.94
C PHE A 224 -4.97 23.70 10.07
N LEU A 225 -3.86 23.14 10.56
CA LEU A 225 -3.84 22.10 11.59
C LEU A 225 -4.45 22.56 12.92
N ASN A 226 -4.37 23.85 13.26
CA ASN A 226 -5.00 24.40 14.47
C ASN A 226 -6.53 24.34 14.43
N THR A 227 -7.14 24.34 13.24
CA THR A 227 -8.59 24.22 13.07
C THR A 227 -9.11 22.80 13.26
N ILE A 228 -8.23 21.81 13.22
CA ILE A 228 -8.60 20.39 13.31
C ILE A 228 -8.66 19.98 14.76
N SER A 229 -9.66 19.19 15.15
CA SER A 229 -9.82 18.69 16.53
C SER A 229 -9.80 17.17 16.61
N THR A 230 -10.33 16.52 15.58
CA THR A 230 -10.34 15.08 15.41
C THR A 230 -9.96 14.69 13.99
N VAL A 231 -9.52 13.46 13.81
CA VAL A 231 -9.32 12.82 12.50
C VAL A 231 -9.94 11.43 12.59
N GLN A 232 -10.95 11.14 11.79
CA GLN A 232 -11.71 9.87 11.87
C GLN A 232 -12.24 9.58 13.28
N GLY A 233 -12.64 10.61 14.02
CA GLY A 233 -13.12 10.53 15.40
C GLY A 233 -12.03 10.49 16.47
N GLU A 234 -10.76 10.38 16.10
CA GLU A 234 -9.63 10.35 17.04
C GLU A 234 -9.17 11.76 17.40
N SER A 235 -9.07 12.06 18.70
CA SER A 235 -8.71 13.40 19.17
C SER A 235 -7.25 13.75 18.90
N LYS A 236 -6.97 15.00 18.51
CA LYS A 236 -5.59 15.51 18.40
C LYS A 236 -4.86 15.61 19.75
N VAL A 237 -5.58 15.63 20.87
CA VAL A 237 -4.99 15.89 22.19
C VAL A 237 -4.06 14.74 22.57
N GLY A 238 -2.77 15.05 22.78
CA GLY A 238 -1.75 14.05 23.11
C GLY A 238 -1.23 13.24 21.91
N ASN A 239 -1.70 13.54 20.69
CA ASN A 239 -1.31 12.87 19.46
C ASN A 239 -0.56 13.83 18.52
N ILE A 240 0.16 13.26 17.56
CA ILE A 240 0.88 14.04 16.55
C ILE A 240 -0.05 14.31 15.38
N LEU A 241 -0.11 15.56 14.93
CA LEU A 241 -0.91 15.98 13.79
C LEU A 241 0.00 16.60 12.72
N LEU A 242 -0.13 16.13 11.48
CA LEU A 242 0.67 16.57 10.34
C LEU A 242 -0.25 16.85 9.15
N ALA A 243 0.10 17.85 8.34
CA ALA A 243 -0.50 18.03 7.02
C ALA A 243 0.16 17.04 6.05
N GLY A 244 -0.60 16.43 5.15
CA GLY A 244 -0.07 15.43 4.21
C GLY A 244 -0.55 15.71 2.79
N ASP A 245 0.38 15.82 1.87
CA ASP A 245 0.13 16.11 0.45
C ASP A 245 0.90 15.10 -0.39
N GLY A 246 0.31 14.63 -1.49
CA GLY A 246 0.88 13.51 -2.22
C GLY A 246 -0.04 12.96 -3.28
N GLY A 247 0.20 11.72 -3.67
CA GLY A 247 -0.60 11.08 -4.69
C GLY A 247 -0.55 9.57 -4.61
N LEU A 248 -1.45 8.94 -5.33
CA LEU A 248 -1.58 7.49 -5.45
C LEU A 248 -1.43 7.09 -6.91
N GLN A 249 -0.31 6.43 -7.23
CA GLN A 249 -0.12 5.81 -8.53
C GLN A 249 -0.77 4.42 -8.52
N LEU A 250 -1.72 4.21 -9.42
CA LEU A 250 -2.36 2.93 -9.63
C LEU A 250 -1.41 2.00 -10.40
N THR A 251 -1.45 0.72 -10.08
CA THR A 251 -0.64 -0.31 -10.72
C THR A 251 -1.50 -1.44 -11.24
N THR A 252 -1.14 -1.98 -12.39
CA THR A 252 -1.83 -3.11 -12.99
C THR A 252 -1.52 -4.37 -12.19
N ALA A 253 -2.51 -5.24 -12.03
CA ALA A 253 -2.28 -6.60 -11.53
C ALA A 253 -1.28 -7.29 -12.47
N VAL A 254 -0.09 -7.61 -11.95
CA VAL A 254 0.92 -8.33 -12.72
C VAL A 254 0.39 -9.74 -12.99
N PRO A 255 0.12 -10.12 -14.26
CA PRO A 255 -0.22 -11.50 -14.56
C PRO A 255 0.99 -12.36 -14.21
N ILE A 256 0.81 -13.37 -13.35
CA ILE A 256 1.88 -14.32 -13.06
C ILE A 256 2.30 -14.93 -14.40
N PRO A 257 3.57 -14.81 -14.82
CA PRO A 257 3.99 -15.35 -16.10
C PRO A 257 3.69 -16.85 -16.13
N PHE A 258 3.19 -17.35 -17.27
CA PHE A 258 2.86 -18.76 -17.55
C PHE A 258 3.95 -19.80 -17.14
N ALA A 259 5.17 -19.36 -16.80
CA ALA A 259 6.23 -20.17 -16.23
C ALA A 259 5.83 -20.95 -14.95
N GLY A 260 4.92 -20.41 -14.12
CA GLY A 260 4.41 -21.11 -12.93
C GLY A 260 3.61 -22.38 -13.27
N TRP A 261 2.84 -22.35 -14.36
CA TRP A 261 2.09 -23.52 -14.85
C TRP A 261 3.02 -24.53 -15.55
N LEU A 262 4.07 -24.08 -16.22
CA LEU A 262 5.10 -24.97 -16.79
C LEU A 262 5.92 -25.69 -15.72
N PHE A 263 6.19 -25.05 -14.57
CA PHE A 263 6.91 -25.70 -13.47
C PHE A 263 6.08 -26.85 -12.85
N GLY A 264 4.77 -26.67 -12.73
CA GLY A 264 3.85 -27.74 -12.30
C GLY A 264 3.82 -28.92 -13.28
N ALA A 265 3.81 -28.66 -14.58
CA ALA A 265 3.84 -29.71 -15.60
C ALA A 265 5.19 -30.47 -15.64
N ALA A 266 6.32 -29.78 -15.42
CA ALA A 266 7.64 -30.40 -15.36
C ALA A 266 7.82 -31.33 -14.14
N LEU A 267 7.22 -30.99 -12.98
CA LEU A 267 7.29 -31.82 -11.78
C LEU A 267 6.42 -33.10 -11.89
N VAL A 268 5.26 -33.00 -12.55
CA VAL A 268 4.41 -34.17 -12.87
C VAL A 268 5.09 -35.07 -13.90
N GLY A 269 5.81 -34.50 -14.87
CA GLY A 269 6.64 -35.26 -15.81
C GLY A 269 7.76 -36.06 -15.13
N LEU A 270 8.45 -35.47 -14.14
CA LEU A 270 9.54 -36.14 -13.43
C LEU A 270 9.06 -37.26 -12.48
N THR A 271 7.86 -37.15 -11.91
CA THR A 271 7.26 -38.19 -11.05
C THR A 271 6.75 -39.39 -11.86
N LEU A 272 6.37 -39.19 -13.13
CA LEU A 272 6.05 -40.29 -14.06
C LEU A 272 7.29 -41.08 -14.50
N VAL A 273 8.45 -40.43 -14.66
CA VAL A 273 9.71 -41.10 -15.05
C VAL A 273 10.33 -41.92 -13.90
N HIS A 274 9.98 -41.64 -12.64
CA HIS A 274 10.47 -42.39 -11.47
C HIS A 274 9.71 -43.70 -11.18
N ARG A 275 8.63 -44.03 -11.92
CA ARG A 275 7.88 -45.29 -11.78
C ARG A 275 8.12 -46.30 -12.91
N GLN A 276 9.31 -46.32 -13.48
CA GLN A 276 9.77 -47.46 -14.30
C GLN A 276 11.22 -47.85 -13.96
N LYS A 277 11.41 -48.47 -12.80
CA LYS A 277 12.38 -49.56 -12.62
C LYS A 277 12.13 -50.29 -11.30
N SER A 278 11.26 -51.29 -11.38
CA SER A 278 11.29 -52.47 -10.53
C SER A 278 10.95 -53.66 -11.42
N ASP A 279 11.81 -54.68 -11.37
CA ASP A 279 11.73 -56.00 -11.99
C ASP A 279 12.45 -56.18 -13.35
N LEU A 280 13.77 -56.42 -13.26
CA LEU A 280 14.47 -57.62 -13.77
C LEU A 280 15.91 -57.66 -13.22
#